data_AF-A0A2V6RC11-F1
#
_entry.id   AF-A0A2V6RC11-F1
#
_cell.length_a   1.000
_cell.length_b   1.000
_cell.length_c   1.000
_cell.angle_alpha   90.00
_cell.angle_beta   90.00
_cell.angle_gamma   90.00
#
_symmetry.space_group_name_H-M   'P 1'
#
loop_
_entity.id
_entity.type
_entity.pdbx_description
1 polymer ?
#
loop_
_entity_poly.entity_id
_entity_poly.type
_entity_poly.pdbx_seq_one_letter_code
_entity_poly.pdbx_strand_id
1 'polypeptide(L)'
;HAYKEYFFPLVTSFGMAGLWKDREEMKDEEVTLDYLLENRWFVGSPDTVARRLRALYDAVGGFGGVLMLCYDWEGANGPRWRRSMELLAKKVLPQLKDLTGDAPAVR
;
A
#
# COMPACT_ATOMS: atom_id res chain seq x y z
N HIS A 1 6.60 -0.05 17.07
CA HIS A 1 7.52 1.06 17.33
C HIS A 1 7.37 2.15 16.27
N ALA A 2 7.98 2.04 15.07
CA ALA A 2 7.96 3.09 14.05
C ALA A 2 6.56 3.66 13.68
N TYR A 3 5.54 2.81 13.48
CA TYR A 3 4.19 3.30 13.20
C TYR A 3 3.58 4.06 14.39
N LYS A 4 3.47 3.40 15.55
CA LYS A 4 2.73 3.92 16.71
C LYS A 4 3.40 5.14 17.36
N GLU A 5 4.73 5.20 17.34
CA GLU A 5 5.50 6.17 18.13
C GLU A 5 6.06 7.32 17.29
N TYR A 6 6.10 7.18 15.96
CA TYR A 6 6.61 8.21 15.06
C TYR A 6 5.62 8.55 13.95
N PHE A 7 5.32 7.60 13.06
CA PHE A 7 4.60 7.91 11.83
C PHE A 7 3.15 8.34 12.06
N PHE A 8 2.41 7.63 12.91
CA PHE A 8 1.02 7.96 13.19
C PHE A 8 0.88 9.30 13.92
N PRO A 9 1.62 9.60 15.01
CA PRO A 9 1.64 10.93 15.63
C PRO A 9 2.04 12.06 14.67
N LEU A 10 3.01 11.79 13.78
CA LEU A 10 3.44 12.78 12.79
C LEU A 10 2.31 13.14 11.84
N VAL A 11 1.64 12.15 11.25
CA VAL A 11 0.57 12.39 10.27
C VAL A 11 -0.68 13.00 10.93
N THR A 12 -1.04 12.58 12.15
CA THR A 12 -2.16 13.19 12.89
C THR A 12 -1.86 14.64 13.28
N SER A 13 -0.61 14.99 13.60
CA SER A 13 -0.24 16.38 13.92
C SER A 13 -0.46 17.37 12.77
N PHE A 14 -0.48 16.88 11.52
CA PHE A 14 -0.81 17.68 10.34
C PHE A 14 -2.30 17.62 9.94
N GLY A 15 -3.15 16.98 10.74
CA GLY A 15 -4.56 16.77 10.41
C GLY A 15 -4.79 15.83 9.23
N MET A 16 -3.80 15.01 8.87
CA MET A 16 -3.81 14.17 7.67
C MET A 16 -4.37 12.76 7.89
N ALA A 17 -4.79 12.43 9.12
CA ALA A 17 -5.37 11.11 9.44
C ALA A 17 -6.60 10.78 8.58
N GLY A 18 -7.34 11.80 8.15
CA GLY A 18 -8.50 11.66 7.24
C GLY A 18 -8.17 10.96 5.92
N LEU A 19 -6.93 11.04 5.43
CA LEU A 19 -6.50 10.35 4.20
C LEU A 19 -6.56 8.83 4.30
N TRP A 20 -6.60 8.28 5.52
CA TRP A 20 -6.65 6.85 5.74
C TRP A 20 -8.02 6.33 6.13
N LYS A 21 -8.99 7.20 6.40
CA LYS A 21 -10.34 6.80 6.81
C LYS A 21 -11.17 6.36 5.62
N ASP A 22 -11.99 5.32 5.80
CA ASP A 22 -13.01 4.93 4.80
C ASP A 22 -14.27 5.79 4.88
N ARG A 23 -14.52 6.40 6.05
CA ARG A 23 -15.70 7.22 6.34
C ARG A 23 -15.27 8.49 7.06
N GLU A 24 -15.93 9.58 6.75
CA GLU A 24 -15.61 10.89 7.32
C GLU A 24 -15.78 10.91 8.85
N GLU A 25 -16.76 10.15 9.37
CA GLU A 25 -17.10 10.10 10.80
C GLU A 25 -16.19 9.17 11.62
N MET A 26 -15.31 8.41 10.98
CA MET A 26 -14.38 7.52 11.67
C MET A 26 -13.43 8.33 12.54
N LYS A 27 -13.20 7.93 13.80
CA LYS A 27 -12.28 8.64 14.70
C LYS A 27 -10.83 8.36 14.33
N ASP A 28 -9.92 9.28 14.66
CA ASP A 28 -8.50 9.12 14.36
C ASP A 28 -7.94 7.86 15.05
N GLU A 29 -8.36 7.58 16.28
CA GLU A 29 -7.89 6.44 17.07
C GLU A 29 -8.27 5.08 16.47
N GLU A 30 -9.28 5.05 15.59
CA GLU A 30 -9.68 3.84 14.88
C GLU A 30 -8.71 3.50 13.72
N VAL A 31 -7.84 4.44 13.31
CA VAL A 31 -6.79 4.23 12.30
C VAL A 31 -5.60 3.52 12.94
N THR A 32 -5.82 2.27 13.31
CA THR A 32 -4.80 1.39 13.90
C THR A 32 -3.88 0.78 12.84
N LEU A 33 -2.77 0.17 13.28
CA LEU A 33 -1.88 -0.56 12.38
C LEU A 33 -2.63 -1.73 11.70
N ASP A 34 -3.43 -2.47 12.45
CA ASP A 34 -4.20 -3.60 11.93
C ASP A 34 -5.22 -3.13 10.89
N TYR A 35 -5.91 -2.01 11.17
CA TYR A 35 -6.81 -1.37 10.21
C TYR A 35 -6.08 -1.01 8.91
N LEU A 36 -4.89 -0.41 8.97
CA LEU A 36 -4.10 -0.09 7.77
C LEU A 36 -3.65 -1.33 7.01
N LEU A 37 -3.20 -2.38 7.71
CA LEU A 37 -2.81 -3.65 7.10
C LEU A 37 -3.98 -4.33 6.39
N GLU A 38 -5.19 -4.17 6.90
CA GLU A 38 -6.40 -4.74 6.30
C GLU A 38 -6.92 -3.91 5.12
N ASN A 39 -6.92 -2.58 5.23
CA ASN A 39 -7.70 -1.70 4.36
C ASN A 39 -6.89 -0.76 3.45
N ARG A 40 -5.59 -0.58 3.71
CA ARG A 40 -4.76 0.44 3.00
C ARG A 40 -3.48 -0.12 2.42
N TRP A 41 -2.71 -0.87 3.19
CA TRP A 41 -1.39 -1.33 2.77
C TRP A 41 -1.46 -2.67 2.04
N PHE A 42 -0.57 -2.83 1.06
CA PHE A 42 -0.42 -4.08 0.32
C PHE A 42 0.59 -4.99 1.02
N VAL A 43 0.13 -5.67 2.09
CA VAL A 43 0.98 -6.55 2.91
C VAL A 43 0.41 -7.96 2.93
N GLY A 44 1.28 -8.97 2.75
CA GLY A 44 0.89 -10.37 2.80
C GLY A 44 1.74 -11.26 1.90
N SER A 45 1.18 -12.41 1.51
CA SER A 45 1.79 -13.27 0.48
C SER A 45 1.78 -12.61 -0.90
N PRO A 46 2.60 -13.07 -1.86
CA PRO A 46 2.55 -12.57 -3.23
C PRO A 46 1.14 -12.59 -3.84
N ASP A 47 0.37 -13.66 -3.61
CA ASP A 47 -1.00 -13.79 -4.13
C ASP A 47 -1.96 -12.80 -3.48
N THR A 48 -1.79 -12.53 -2.18
CA THR A 48 -2.57 -11.51 -1.47
C THR A 48 -2.32 -10.12 -2.05
N VAL A 49 -1.06 -9.79 -2.28
CA VAL A 49 -0.65 -8.50 -2.85
C VAL A 49 -1.15 -8.37 -4.29
N ALA A 50 -0.98 -9.41 -5.14
CA ALA A 50 -1.46 -9.40 -6.52
C ALA A 50 -2.98 -9.20 -6.58
N ARG A 51 -3.75 -9.93 -5.78
CA ARG A 51 -5.21 -9.79 -5.70
C ARG A 51 -5.63 -8.37 -5.30
N ARG A 52 -4.98 -7.78 -4.29
CA ARG A 52 -5.29 -6.41 -3.84
C ARG A 52 -4.92 -5.36 -4.89
N LEU A 53 -3.78 -5.51 -5.58
CA LEU A 53 -3.39 -4.61 -6.67
C LEU A 53 -4.35 -4.67 -7.85
N ARG A 54 -4.81 -5.86 -8.24
CA ARG A 54 -5.85 -6.01 -9.26
C ARG A 54 -7.16 -5.36 -8.83
N ALA A 55 -7.61 -5.59 -7.60
CA ALA A 55 -8.81 -4.96 -7.07
C ALA A 55 -8.71 -3.42 -7.11
N LEU A 56 -7.54 -2.86 -6.78
CA LEU A 56 -7.31 -1.41 -6.94
C LEU A 56 -7.36 -0.99 -8.41
N TYR A 57 -6.69 -1.72 -9.31
CA TYR A 57 -6.69 -1.44 -10.75
C TYR A 57 -8.11 -1.36 -11.29
N ASP A 58 -8.95 -2.35 -10.97
CA ASP A 58 -10.34 -2.41 -11.39
C ASP A 58 -11.17 -1.26 -10.78
N ALA A 59 -10.94 -0.94 -9.50
CA ALA A 59 -11.69 0.11 -8.79
C ALA A 59 -11.42 1.53 -9.32
N VAL A 60 -10.21 1.80 -9.83
CA VAL A 60 -9.82 3.13 -10.33
C VAL A 60 -9.87 3.26 -11.85
N GLY A 61 -10.23 2.19 -12.57
CA GLY A 61 -10.28 2.18 -14.04
C GLY A 61 -8.92 1.99 -14.72
N GLY A 62 -7.93 1.49 -13.99
CA GLY A 62 -6.61 1.13 -14.49
C GLY A 62 -5.49 2.14 -14.18
N PHE A 63 -4.25 1.65 -14.23
CA PHE A 63 -3.02 2.45 -14.12
C PHE A 63 -1.85 1.76 -14.83
N GLY A 64 -0.89 2.54 -15.33
CA GLY A 64 0.26 2.03 -16.09
C GLY A 64 1.41 1.47 -15.23
N GLY A 65 1.41 1.69 -13.91
CA GLY A 65 2.48 1.19 -13.05
C GLY A 65 2.23 1.41 -11.57
N VAL A 66 3.02 0.71 -10.74
CA VAL A 66 2.99 0.80 -9.28
C VAL A 66 4.29 1.44 -8.80
N LEU A 67 4.18 2.58 -8.12
CA LEU A 67 5.33 3.20 -7.44
C LEU A 67 5.41 2.66 -6.02
N MET A 68 6.51 1.98 -5.70
CA MET A 68 6.76 1.45 -4.37
C MET A 68 7.42 2.52 -3.50
N LEU A 69 6.75 2.89 -2.40
CA LEU A 69 7.33 3.76 -1.38
C LEU A 69 8.28 2.94 -0.49
N CYS A 70 9.48 3.48 -0.27
CA CYS A 70 10.53 2.84 0.51
C CYS A 70 10.68 3.53 1.86
N TYR A 71 10.47 2.77 2.94
CA TYR A 71 10.73 3.22 4.31
C TYR A 71 11.58 2.15 5.00
N ASP A 72 12.52 2.59 5.85
CA ASP A 72 13.26 1.69 6.77
C ASP A 72 14.01 0.53 6.05
N TRP A 73 14.79 0.87 5.02
CA TRP A 73 15.54 -0.09 4.19
C TRP A 73 17.00 -0.31 4.65
N GLU A 74 17.45 0.43 5.66
CA GLU A 74 18.82 0.41 6.15
C GLU A 74 19.04 -0.62 7.27
N GLY A 75 20.30 -0.85 7.64
CA GLY A 75 20.68 -1.70 8.77
C GLY A 75 20.13 -3.13 8.71
N ALA A 76 19.56 -3.58 9.82
CA ALA A 76 19.04 -4.94 9.97
C ALA A 76 17.80 -5.24 9.11
N ASN A 77 17.09 -4.20 8.64
CA ASN A 77 15.88 -4.35 7.83
C ASN A 77 16.17 -4.52 6.33
N GLY A 78 17.34 -4.09 5.86
CA GLY A 78 17.71 -4.13 4.44
C GLY A 78 17.55 -5.49 3.74
N PRO A 79 17.94 -6.63 4.36
CA PRO A 79 17.69 -7.94 3.77
C PRO A 79 16.19 -8.26 3.58
N ARG A 80 15.35 -7.88 4.55
CA ARG A 80 13.89 -8.08 4.48
C ARG A 80 13.27 -7.19 3.40
N TRP A 81 13.70 -5.94 3.33
CA TRP A 81 13.29 -5.01 2.29
C TRP A 81 13.62 -5.55 0.89
N ARG A 82 14.89 -5.93 0.64
CA ARG A 82 15.31 -6.50 -0.65
C ARG A 82 14.51 -7.74 -1.02
N ARG A 83 14.25 -8.63 -0.05
CA ARG A 83 13.41 -9.80 -0.27
C ARG A 83 11.97 -9.42 -0.67
N SER A 84 11.40 -8.39 -0.06
CA SER A 84 10.08 -7.86 -0.44
C SER A 84 10.08 -7.38 -1.89
N MET A 85 11.09 -6.60 -2.29
CA MET A 85 11.22 -6.14 -3.69
C MET A 85 11.38 -7.29 -4.68
N GLU A 86 12.17 -8.32 -4.33
CA GLU A 86 12.32 -9.53 -5.16
C GLU A 86 11.00 -10.26 -5.34
N LEU A 87 10.20 -10.40 -4.27
CA LEU A 87 8.88 -11.02 -4.35
C LEU A 87 7.91 -10.18 -5.18
N LEU A 88 7.91 -8.87 -5.02
CA LEU A 88 7.12 -7.96 -5.86
C LEU A 88 7.47 -8.17 -7.34
N ALA A 89 8.75 -8.06 -7.69
CA ALA A 89 9.20 -8.16 -9.08
C ALA A 89 9.01 -9.56 -9.69
N LYS A 90 9.32 -10.63 -8.95
CA LYS A 90 9.39 -12.00 -9.50
C LYS A 90 8.13 -12.84 -9.26
N LYS A 91 7.27 -12.45 -8.31
CA LYS A 91 6.12 -13.26 -7.88
C LYS A 91 4.79 -12.52 -7.97
N VAL A 92 4.76 -11.21 -7.78
CA VAL A 92 3.53 -10.41 -7.84
C VAL A 92 3.28 -9.89 -9.25
N LEU A 93 4.19 -9.07 -9.79
CA LEU A 93 4.00 -8.40 -11.09
C LEU A 93 3.70 -9.38 -12.25
N PRO A 94 4.28 -10.59 -12.33
CA PRO A 94 3.93 -11.56 -13.38
C PRO A 94 2.46 -12.01 -13.36
N GLN A 95 1.77 -11.96 -12.22
CA GLN A 95 0.34 -12.28 -12.09
C GLN A 95 -0.58 -11.17 -12.62
N LEU A 96 0.00 -10.00 -12.90
CA LEU A 96 -0.70 -8.79 -13.32
C LEU A 96 -0.29 -8.36 -14.75
N LYS A 97 0.43 -9.22 -15.49
CA LYS A 97 0.97 -8.92 -16.82
C LYS A 97 -0.09 -8.67 -17.90
N ASP A 98 -1.32 -9.12 -17.65
CA ASP A 98 -2.49 -8.89 -18.50
C ASP A 98 -3.09 -7.48 -18.32
N LEU A 99 -2.69 -6.75 -17.28
CA LEU A 99 -3.11 -5.37 -17.06
C LEU A 99 -2.27 -4.45 -17.97
N THR A 100 -2.90 -3.88 -19.00
CA THR A 100 -2.19 -3.08 -20.02
C THR A 100 -2.06 -1.62 -19.68
N GLY A 101 -2.78 -1.12 -18.67
CA GLY A 101 -2.70 0.27 -18.24
C GLY A 101 -3.25 1.27 -19.27
N ASP A 102 -4.01 0.81 -20.26
CA ASP A 102 -4.80 1.65 -21.14
C ASP A 102 -5.90 2.31 -20.30
N ALA A 103 -5.54 3.40 -19.64
CA ALA A 103 -6.51 4.24 -18.94
C ALA A 103 -7.58 4.67 -19.97
N PRO A 104 -8.88 4.61 -19.64
CA PRO A 104 -9.87 5.25 -20.48
C PRO A 104 -9.44 6.70 -20.66
N ALA A 105 -9.42 7.18 -21.91
CA ALA A 105 -9.15 8.57 -22.21
C ALA A 105 -9.96 9.42 -21.24
N VAL A 106 -9.26 10.25 -20.45
CA VAL A 106 -9.85 11.16 -19.47
C VAL A 106 -11.06 11.82 -20.13
N ARG A 107 -12.26 11.51 -19.63
CA ARG A 107 -13.50 12.16 -20.08
C ARG A 107 -13.67 13.50 -19.38
#